data_AF-A0A3A9TN37-F1
#
_entry.id   AF-A0A3A9TN37-F1
#
_cell.length_a   1.000
_cell.length_b   1.000
_cell.length_c   1.000
_cell.angle_alpha   90.00
_cell.angle_beta   90.00
_cell.angle_gamma   90.00
#
_symmetry.space_group_name_H-M   'P 1'
#
loop_
_entity.id
_entity.type
_entity.pdbx_description
1 polymer ?
#
loop_
_entity_poly.entity_id
_entity_poly.type
_entity_poly.pdbx_seq_one_letter_code
_entity_poly.pdbx_strand_id
1 'polypeptide(L)'
;MIPHRNIYASFFTALAFVAVIALILFTTGCGATKQQQIDTEDGITNILDYVTVDFSGNDGEGTAYVNVDYNGLETEMVGGKEKIKELDEISDLSVLSKYINVVSSISFDIDKNAGLKNGDQVIVSVSYDSSAAGAAGVNFGEQKSRTYVVKGLK
;
A
#
# COMPACT_ATOMS: atom_id res chain seq x y z
N MET A 1 -75.81 30.07 5.80
CA MET A 1 -76.11 28.62 5.60
C MET A 1 -74.76 27.90 5.51
N ILE A 2 -74.43 27.15 6.56
CA ILE A 2 -73.25 26.23 6.66
C ILE A 2 -73.68 24.87 6.05
N PRO A 3 -72.88 23.78 5.94
CA PRO A 3 -71.44 23.54 5.64
C PRO A 3 -71.25 22.48 4.52
N HIS A 4 -70.00 22.17 4.10
CA HIS A 4 -69.33 20.88 4.38
C HIS A 4 -67.93 20.76 3.72
N ARG A 5 -67.18 19.81 4.27
CA ARG A 5 -65.74 19.75 4.55
C ARG A 5 -65.19 18.45 3.96
N ASN A 6 -63.91 18.44 3.56
CA ASN A 6 -62.91 17.33 3.62
C ASN A 6 -61.81 17.63 2.56
N ILE A 7 -60.56 17.99 2.89
CA ILE A 7 -59.47 17.22 3.55
C ILE A 7 -59.38 15.79 3.04
N TYR A 8 -58.37 15.50 2.19
CA TYR A 8 -57.39 14.42 2.40
C TYR A 8 -56.11 14.76 1.60
N ALA A 9 -55.00 14.86 2.33
CA ALA A 9 -53.66 14.72 1.80
C ALA A 9 -53.46 13.28 1.27
N SER A 10 -52.50 13.07 0.37
CA SER A 10 -51.29 12.26 0.61
C SER A 10 -50.70 11.66 -0.67
N PHE A 11 -49.37 11.42 -0.60
CA PHE A 11 -48.57 10.42 -1.32
C PHE A 11 -48.05 10.73 -2.74
N PHE A 12 -46.82 11.25 -2.75
CA PHE A 12 -45.62 10.70 -3.43
C PHE A 12 -45.84 9.64 -4.52
N THR A 13 -45.60 10.01 -5.78
CA THR A 13 -45.19 9.17 -6.91
C THR A 13 -44.61 10.11 -7.97
N ALA A 14 -43.66 9.79 -8.84
CA ALA A 14 -42.63 8.78 -8.97
C ALA A 14 -41.78 9.29 -10.16
N LEU A 15 -40.51 8.89 -10.17
CA LEU A 15 -39.47 9.12 -11.17
C LEU A 15 -39.96 9.00 -12.64
N ALA A 16 -39.51 9.91 -13.52
CA ALA A 16 -39.55 9.70 -14.96
C ALA A 16 -38.18 10.01 -15.59
N PHE A 17 -37.57 8.97 -16.14
CA PHE A 17 -36.37 8.99 -16.97
C PHE A 17 -36.59 9.77 -18.27
N VAL A 18 -35.60 10.56 -18.71
CA VAL A 18 -35.43 10.95 -20.11
C VAL A 18 -33.96 10.73 -20.49
N ALA A 19 -33.76 9.92 -21.53
CA ALA A 19 -32.48 9.60 -22.14
C ALA A 19 -32.27 10.40 -23.45
N VAL A 20 -31.06 10.28 -24.02
CA VAL A 20 -30.59 10.58 -25.40
C VAL A 20 -29.70 11.86 -25.49
N ILE A 21 -28.35 11.76 -25.46
CA ILE A 21 -27.36 11.53 -26.59
C ILE A 21 -27.27 12.78 -27.51
N ALA A 22 -26.13 13.39 -27.92
CA ALA A 22 -24.67 13.21 -27.83
C ALA A 22 -23.99 14.53 -28.30
N LEU A 23 -22.70 14.74 -28.02
CA LEU A 23 -21.61 14.97 -29.01
C LEU A 23 -20.33 15.56 -28.35
N ILE A 24 -19.34 14.69 -28.13
CA ILE A 24 -17.88 14.84 -28.23
C ILE A 24 -17.25 16.25 -28.08
N LEU A 25 -16.40 16.39 -27.05
CA LEU A 25 -15.11 17.06 -27.18
C LEU A 25 -14.00 16.13 -26.66
N PHE A 26 -13.19 15.63 -27.59
CA PHE A 26 -11.87 15.06 -27.32
C PHE A 26 -11.00 16.18 -26.74
N THR A 27 -10.76 16.14 -25.43
CA THR A 27 -9.60 16.81 -24.84
C THR A 27 -8.60 15.73 -24.45
N THR A 28 -7.55 15.64 -25.25
CA THR A 28 -6.24 15.05 -24.99
C THR A 28 -6.01 14.67 -23.52
N GLY A 29 -6.31 13.41 -23.19
CA GLY A 29 -5.77 12.80 -21.98
C GLY A 29 -4.26 12.68 -22.17
N CYS A 30 -3.51 13.44 -21.38
CA CYS A 30 -2.08 13.21 -21.19
C CYS A 30 -1.88 11.73 -20.86
N GLY A 31 -0.99 11.05 -21.59
CA GLY A 31 -0.82 9.61 -21.53
C GLY A 31 -0.48 9.13 -20.12
N ALA A 32 -1.47 8.61 -19.41
CA ALA A 32 -1.24 7.67 -18.34
C ALA A 32 -1.12 6.29 -19.01
N THR A 33 0.12 5.88 -19.28
CA THR A 33 0.45 4.48 -19.52
C THR A 33 -0.24 3.68 -18.42
N LYS A 34 -1.09 2.72 -18.79
CA LYS A 34 -1.66 1.79 -17.80
C LYS A 34 -0.49 1.08 -17.14
N GLN A 35 -0.10 1.55 -15.95
CA GLN A 35 0.92 0.89 -15.15
C GLN A 35 0.33 -0.45 -14.73
N GLN A 36 1.12 -1.52 -14.87
CA GLN A 36 0.73 -2.85 -14.40
C GLN A 36 0.45 -2.72 -12.90
N GLN A 37 -0.81 -2.86 -12.53
CA GLN A 37 -1.27 -2.75 -11.16
C GLN A 37 -0.79 -3.99 -10.40
N ILE A 38 -0.18 -3.81 -9.23
CA ILE A 38 0.23 -4.89 -8.35
C ILE A 38 -1.00 -5.70 -7.95
N ASP A 39 -0.89 -7.03 -7.94
CA ASP A 39 -1.97 -7.98 -7.63
C ASP A 39 -2.18 -8.15 -6.10
N THR A 40 -2.34 -7.04 -5.38
CA THR A 40 -2.89 -7.04 -4.02
C THR A 40 -4.36 -6.63 -4.06
N GLU A 41 -5.16 -7.10 -3.10
CA GLU A 41 -6.62 -6.84 -3.03
C GLU A 41 -6.96 -5.33 -3.10
N ASP A 42 -6.08 -4.48 -2.59
CA ASP A 42 -6.19 -3.02 -2.58
C ASP A 42 -5.17 -2.30 -3.50
N GLY A 43 -4.29 -3.03 -4.20
CA GLY A 43 -3.20 -2.48 -5.01
C GLY A 43 -2.09 -1.80 -4.20
N ILE A 44 -2.02 -2.04 -2.89
CA ILE A 44 -0.98 -1.53 -1.98
C ILE A 44 0.00 -2.65 -1.62
N THR A 45 1.30 -2.38 -1.73
CA THR A 45 2.36 -3.24 -1.21
C THR A 45 2.93 -2.59 0.05
N ASN A 46 2.47 -2.93 1.26
CA ASN A 46 3.03 -2.26 2.44
C ASN A 46 4.42 -2.82 2.78
N ILE A 47 5.48 -2.00 2.65
CA ILE A 47 6.86 -2.42 2.94
C ILE A 47 7.00 -3.03 4.34
N LEU A 48 6.26 -2.49 5.33
CA LEU A 48 6.36 -2.90 6.73
C LEU A 48 5.77 -4.29 7.01
N ASP A 49 5.01 -4.87 6.07
CA ASP A 49 4.52 -6.25 6.19
C ASP A 49 5.63 -7.29 5.98
N TYR A 50 6.73 -6.89 5.35
CA TYR A 50 7.92 -7.71 5.15
C TYR A 50 8.99 -7.47 6.22
N VAL A 51 8.66 -6.74 7.29
CA VAL A 51 9.56 -6.41 8.40
C VAL A 51 9.20 -7.19 9.66
N THR A 52 10.17 -7.96 10.15
CA THR A 52 10.12 -8.61 11.47
C THR A 52 11.14 -7.98 12.41
N VAL A 53 10.80 -7.89 13.70
CA VAL A 53 11.73 -7.44 14.74
C VAL A 53 11.85 -8.54 15.80
N ASP A 54 13.07 -9.05 15.96
CA ASP A 54 13.41 -10.03 16.98
C ASP A 54 14.10 -9.36 18.17
N PHE A 55 13.81 -9.84 19.37
CA PHE A 55 14.42 -9.34 20.61
C PHE A 55 15.24 -10.44 21.27
N SER A 56 16.45 -10.11 21.73
CA SER A 56 17.28 -11.03 22.50
C SER A 56 18.06 -10.31 23.60
N GLY A 57 18.50 -11.07 24.61
CA GLY A 57 19.21 -10.55 25.78
C GLY A 57 18.41 -10.70 27.07
N ASN A 58 18.93 -10.09 28.14
CA ASN A 58 18.27 -10.03 29.44
C ASN A 58 17.35 -8.82 29.50
N ASP A 59 16.33 -8.88 30.35
CA ASP A 59 15.47 -7.74 30.63
C ASP A 59 16.27 -6.53 31.17
N GLY A 60 16.27 -5.41 30.44
CA GLY A 60 17.07 -4.21 30.73
C GLY A 60 18.38 -4.10 29.94
N GLU A 61 18.79 -5.18 29.26
CA GLU A 61 19.97 -5.25 28.39
C GLU A 61 19.62 -5.78 26.99
N GLY A 62 18.33 -5.81 26.65
CA GLY A 62 17.83 -6.40 25.41
C GLY A 62 18.30 -5.63 24.17
N THR A 63 18.42 -6.36 23.06
CA THR A 63 18.77 -5.82 21.73
C THR A 63 17.70 -6.19 20.72
N ALA A 64 17.36 -5.26 19.83
CA ALA A 64 16.41 -5.46 18.73
C ALA A 64 17.16 -5.72 17.41
N TYR A 65 16.65 -6.66 16.61
CA TYR A 65 17.18 -7.04 15.31
C TYR A 65 16.07 -6.89 14.27
N VAL A 66 16.26 -5.97 13.32
CA VAL A 66 15.32 -5.75 12.22
C VAL A 66 15.69 -6.68 11.07
N ASN A 67 14.75 -7.54 10.68
CA ASN A 67 14.88 -8.49 9.59
C ASN A 67 13.87 -8.14 8.49
N VAL A 68 14.32 -8.10 7.24
CA VAL A 68 13.49 -7.71 6.09
C VAL A 68 13.46 -8.84 5.07
N ASP A 69 12.28 -9.29 4.67
CA ASP A 69 12.09 -10.23 3.57
C ASP A 69 12.08 -9.49 2.22
N TYR A 70 13.27 -9.14 1.73
CA TYR A 70 13.43 -8.48 0.44
C TYR A 70 12.92 -9.31 -0.73
N ASN A 71 13.02 -10.64 -0.66
CA ASN A 71 12.55 -11.53 -1.72
C ASN A 71 11.02 -11.52 -1.81
N GLY A 72 10.34 -11.58 -0.65
CA GLY A 72 8.89 -11.46 -0.56
C GLY A 72 8.42 -10.09 -1.06
N LEU A 73 9.08 -9.01 -0.61
CA LEU A 73 8.77 -7.66 -1.04
C LEU A 73 8.95 -7.46 -2.56
N GLU A 74 10.07 -7.91 -3.12
CA GLU A 74 10.31 -7.85 -4.58
C GLU A 74 9.28 -8.67 -5.36
N THR A 75 8.97 -9.88 -4.87
CA THR A 75 7.94 -10.73 -5.48
C THR A 75 6.60 -10.02 -5.53
N GLU A 76 6.20 -9.37 -4.44
CA GLU A 76 4.96 -8.60 -4.39
C GLU A 76 4.99 -7.41 -5.34
N MET A 77 6.07 -6.63 -5.32
CA MET A 77 6.24 -5.47 -6.20
C MET A 77 6.21 -5.82 -7.69
N VAL A 78 6.53 -7.05 -8.09
CA VAL A 78 6.46 -7.50 -9.48
C VAL A 78 5.09 -8.11 -9.82
N GLY A 79 4.23 -8.36 -8.83
CA GLY A 79 2.94 -9.02 -9.02
C GLY A 79 3.04 -10.56 -9.03
N GLY A 80 4.03 -11.11 -8.33
CA GLY A 80 4.16 -12.54 -8.10
C GLY A 80 5.26 -13.25 -8.89
N LYS A 81 5.56 -14.48 -8.48
CA LYS A 81 6.65 -15.31 -9.04
C LYS A 81 6.47 -15.65 -10.51
N GLU A 82 5.22 -15.77 -10.97
CA GLU A 82 4.90 -16.04 -12.37
C GLU A 82 5.29 -14.86 -13.26
N LYS A 83 5.03 -13.63 -12.79
CA LYS A 83 5.41 -12.43 -13.52
C LYS A 83 6.92 -12.24 -13.58
N ILE A 84 7.64 -12.54 -12.49
CA ILE A 84 9.11 -12.57 -12.49
C ILE A 84 9.65 -13.52 -13.57
N LYS A 85 9.10 -14.75 -13.66
CA LYS A 85 9.51 -15.71 -14.69
C LYS A 85 9.23 -15.23 -16.11
N GLU A 86 8.06 -14.65 -16.34
CA GLU A 86 7.71 -14.06 -17.64
C GLU A 86 8.72 -12.98 -18.05
N LEU A 87 9.09 -12.09 -17.12
CA LEU A 87 10.05 -11.01 -17.36
C LEU A 87 11.47 -11.51 -17.61
N ASP A 88 11.88 -12.58 -16.93
CA ASP A 88 13.19 -13.23 -17.10
C ASP A 88 13.29 -13.90 -18.49
N GLU A 89 12.26 -14.62 -18.90
CA GLU A 89 12.20 -15.31 -20.20
C GLU A 89 12.23 -14.36 -21.40
N ILE A 90 11.60 -13.19 -21.29
CA ILE A 90 11.59 -12.17 -22.35
C ILE A 90 12.84 -11.26 -22.32
N SER A 91 13.73 -11.43 -21.32
CA SER A 91 14.94 -10.61 -21.11
C SER A 91 14.67 -9.09 -21.08
N ASP A 92 13.51 -8.67 -20.59
CA ASP A 92 13.16 -7.25 -20.50
C ASP A 92 13.80 -6.62 -19.25
N LEU A 93 15.13 -6.45 -19.34
CA LEU A 93 15.95 -5.82 -18.31
C LEU A 93 15.48 -4.40 -17.97
N SER A 94 14.77 -3.74 -18.88
CA SER A 94 14.26 -2.38 -18.65
C SER A 94 13.17 -2.36 -17.58
N VAL A 95 12.32 -3.37 -17.54
CA VAL A 95 11.28 -3.51 -16.51
C VAL A 95 11.90 -3.90 -15.17
N LEU A 96 12.80 -4.89 -15.17
CA LEU A 96 13.46 -5.34 -13.94
C LEU A 96 14.30 -4.23 -13.28
N SER A 97 14.97 -3.40 -14.08
CA SER A 97 15.76 -2.26 -13.58
C SER A 97 14.94 -1.25 -12.77
N LYS A 98 13.65 -1.08 -13.07
CA LYS A 98 12.76 -0.19 -12.32
C LYS A 98 12.55 -0.72 -10.90
N TYR A 99 12.23 -2.00 -10.76
CA TYR A 99 12.04 -2.63 -9.45
C TYR A 99 13.33 -2.66 -8.64
N ILE A 100 14.49 -2.91 -9.28
CA ILE A 100 15.81 -2.80 -8.63
C ILE A 100 16.03 -1.40 -8.06
N ASN A 101 15.72 -0.35 -8.83
CA ASN A 101 15.88 1.04 -8.36
C ASN A 101 14.97 1.33 -7.16
N VAL A 102 13.74 0.81 -7.16
CA VAL A 102 12.82 0.95 -6.03
C VAL A 102 13.39 0.28 -4.79
N VAL A 103 13.74 -1.02 -4.86
CA VAL A 103 14.29 -1.78 -3.72
C VAL A 103 15.57 -1.11 -3.19
N SER A 104 16.46 -0.67 -4.08
CA SER A 104 17.71 -0.01 -3.71
C SER A 104 17.51 1.34 -3.01
N SER A 105 16.35 1.96 -3.15
CA SER A 105 16.01 3.21 -2.47
C SER A 105 15.46 3.00 -1.06
N ILE A 106 15.06 1.78 -0.70
CA ILE A 106 14.41 1.49 0.58
C ILE A 106 15.47 1.54 1.70
N SER A 107 15.15 2.30 2.75
CA SER A 107 15.98 2.42 3.95
C SER A 107 15.12 2.31 5.20
N PHE A 108 15.62 1.57 6.19
CA PHE A 108 14.97 1.34 7.46
C PHE A 108 15.76 1.98 8.60
N ASP A 109 15.03 2.53 9.57
CA ASP A 109 15.56 3.09 10.80
C ASP A 109 14.82 2.51 12.01
N ILE A 110 15.50 2.38 13.14
CA ILE A 110 14.89 1.99 14.42
C ILE A 110 15.27 3.00 15.50
N ASP A 111 14.27 3.50 16.23
CA ASP A 111 14.45 4.58 17.21
C ASP A 111 15.40 4.22 18.36
N LYS A 112 15.42 2.95 18.75
CA LYS A 112 16.35 2.38 19.73
C LYS A 112 16.50 0.87 19.51
N ASN A 113 17.71 0.37 19.66
CA ASN A 113 18.02 -1.04 19.38
C ASN A 113 18.71 -1.77 20.53
N ALA A 114 19.02 -1.13 21.65
CA ALA A 114 19.74 -1.74 22.78
C ALA A 114 19.28 -1.17 24.14
N GLY A 115 19.63 -1.85 25.23
CA GLY A 115 19.21 -1.47 26.58
C GLY A 115 17.70 -1.63 26.80
N LEU A 116 17.08 -2.57 26.07
CA LEU A 116 15.64 -2.77 26.03
C LEU A 116 15.18 -3.64 27.19
N LYS A 117 13.94 -3.39 27.64
CA LYS A 117 13.23 -4.23 28.61
C LYS A 117 11.88 -4.72 28.06
N ASN A 118 11.37 -5.81 28.60
CA ASN A 118 10.05 -6.33 28.28
C ASN A 118 8.99 -5.24 28.53
N GLY A 119 8.11 -5.03 27.55
CA GLY A 119 7.09 -3.98 27.57
C GLY A 119 7.53 -2.63 26.99
N ASP A 120 8.83 -2.43 26.69
CA ASP A 120 9.25 -1.28 25.89
C ASP A 120 8.60 -1.32 24.50
N GLN A 121 8.47 -0.15 23.89
CA GLN A 121 8.09 0.00 22.49
C GLN A 121 9.29 0.46 21.69
N VAL A 122 9.54 -0.16 20.55
CA VAL A 122 10.47 0.30 19.51
C VAL A 122 9.69 0.62 18.25
N ILE A 123 10.17 1.56 17.47
CA ILE A 123 9.53 2.03 16.24
C ILE A 123 10.48 1.78 15.08
N VAL A 124 10.06 0.94 14.13
CA VAL A 124 10.76 0.81 12.85
C VAL A 124 10.10 1.75 11.85
N SER A 125 10.91 2.58 11.21
CA SER A 125 10.49 3.51 10.17
C SER A 125 11.10 3.12 8.83
N VAL A 126 10.38 3.41 7.74
CA VAL A 126 10.82 3.16 6.37
C VAL A 126 10.79 4.43 5.55
N SER A 127 11.81 4.61 4.72
CA SER A 127 11.88 5.64 3.69
C SER A 127 12.24 5.02 2.33
N TYR A 128 11.83 5.66 1.25
CA TYR A 128 12.10 5.23 -0.12
C TYR A 128 11.97 6.42 -1.09
N ASP A 129 12.48 6.26 -2.32
CA ASP A 129 12.28 7.25 -3.39
C ASP A 129 10.89 7.07 -4.02
N SER A 130 9.97 7.97 -3.70
CA SER A 130 8.61 7.97 -4.27
C SER A 130 8.57 8.12 -5.79
N SER A 131 9.58 8.75 -6.41
CA SER A 131 9.67 8.90 -7.86
C SER A 131 10.03 7.57 -8.51
N ALA A 132 10.96 6.82 -7.91
CA ALA A 132 11.31 5.47 -8.37
C ALA A 132 10.10 4.53 -8.24
N ALA A 133 9.40 4.56 -7.10
CA ALA A 133 8.18 3.77 -6.88
C ALA A 133 7.10 4.10 -7.93
N GLY A 134 6.84 5.38 -8.17
CA GLY A 134 5.91 5.84 -9.19
C GLY A 134 6.31 5.45 -10.61
N ALA A 135 7.62 5.44 -10.95
CA ALA A 135 8.11 5.00 -12.25
C ALA A 135 7.93 3.48 -12.49
N ALA A 136 7.97 2.70 -11.41
CA ALA A 136 7.70 1.26 -11.42
C ALA A 136 6.21 0.91 -11.33
N GLY A 137 5.35 1.88 -10.96
CA GLY A 137 3.92 1.65 -10.73
C GLY A 137 3.60 0.98 -9.39
N VAL A 138 4.53 1.08 -8.43
CA VAL A 138 4.38 0.51 -7.08
C VAL A 138 3.77 1.54 -6.14
N ASN A 139 2.71 1.16 -5.42
CA ASN A 139 2.12 1.96 -4.34
C ASN A 139 2.43 1.32 -2.98
N PHE A 140 3.25 1.97 -2.17
CA PHE A 140 3.62 1.48 -0.84
C PHE A 140 2.65 1.92 0.28
N GLY A 141 1.58 2.62 -0.05
CA GLY A 141 0.62 3.16 0.91
C GLY A 141 1.19 4.29 1.78
N GLU A 142 0.41 4.70 2.78
CA GLU A 142 0.72 5.85 3.64
C GLU A 142 1.52 5.49 4.89
N GLN A 143 1.49 4.22 5.33
CA GLN A 143 2.19 3.79 6.53
C GLN A 143 3.71 3.88 6.33
N LYS A 144 4.39 4.70 7.15
CA LYS A 144 5.87 4.87 7.13
C LYS A 144 6.56 4.34 8.38
N SER A 145 5.81 3.89 9.38
CA SER A 145 6.38 3.27 10.57
C SER A 145 5.46 2.26 11.22
N ARG A 146 6.05 1.37 12.02
CA ARG A 146 5.34 0.36 12.81
C ARG A 146 5.98 0.24 14.20
N THR A 147 5.13 0.19 15.22
CA THR A 147 5.56 0.00 16.61
C THR A 147 5.56 -1.48 16.96
N TYR A 148 6.63 -1.94 17.60
CA TYR A 148 6.78 -3.29 18.11
C TYR A 148 6.95 -3.24 19.63
N VAL A 149 6.22 -4.10 20.35
CA VAL A 149 6.36 -4.24 21.80
C VAL A 149 7.41 -5.30 22.10
N VAL A 150 8.44 -4.93 22.85
CA VAL A 150 9.52 -5.81 23.28
C VAL A 150 8.96 -6.89 24.19
N LYS A 151 9.19 -8.15 23.84
CA LYS A 151 8.76 -9.34 24.59
C LYS A 151 9.80 -10.44 24.45
N GLY A 152 9.84 -11.35 25.42
CA GLY A 152 10.65 -12.57 25.36
C GLY A 152 12.12 -12.38 25.75
N LEU A 153 12.48 -11.23 26.34
CA LEU A 153 13.78 -11.07 27.01
C LEU A 153 13.80 -11.92 28.29
N LYS A 154 15.00 -12.45 28.61
CA LYS A 154 15.23 -13.38 29.71
C LYS A 154 15.25 -12.73 31.09
#